data_AF-A0A4R2JUX8-F1
#
_entry.id   AF-A0A4R2JUX8-F1
#
_cell.length_a   1.000
_cell.length_b   1.000
_cell.length_c   1.000
_cell.angle_alpha   90.00
_cell.angle_beta   90.00
_cell.angle_gamma   90.00
#
_symmetry.space_group_name_H-M   'P 1'
#
loop_
_entity.id
_entity.type
_entity.pdbx_description
1 polymer ?
#
loop_
_entity_poly.entity_id
_entity_poly.type
_entity_poly.pdbx_seq_one_letter_code
_entity_poly.pdbx_strand_id
1 'polypeptide(L)'
;MHTQLGDRDGIAANWSLALIDLRRENYKTAIPRVIESFQILRHLQRADGLAIVGETLATLLIAAGITNQARHVLRDGIQAAIKIGNADLIQRYQRMLDQIGDEGGQQ
;
A
#
# COMPACT_ATOMS: atom_id res chain seq x y z
N MET A 1 13.01 -21.85 11.25
CA MET A 1 12.75 -20.63 12.04
C MET A 1 13.22 -19.44 11.22
N HIS A 2 12.34 -18.79 10.47
CA HIS A 2 12.71 -17.59 9.70
C HIS A 2 12.74 -16.42 10.70
N THR A 3 13.93 -15.92 10.98
CA THR A 3 14.12 -14.83 11.95
C THR A 3 13.47 -13.55 11.45
N GLN A 4 13.06 -12.67 12.36
CA GLN A 4 12.49 -11.35 12.05
C GLN A 4 13.41 -10.49 11.14
N LEU A 5 14.69 -10.85 10.99
CA LEU A 5 15.62 -10.26 10.03
C LEU A 5 15.32 -10.71 8.59
N GLY A 6 15.21 -12.03 8.35
CA GLY A 6 15.00 -12.56 7.00
C GLY A 6 13.70 -12.09 6.35
N ASP A 7 12.65 -11.88 7.15
CA ASP A 7 11.39 -11.31 6.67
C ASP A 7 11.53 -9.83 6.27
N ARG A 8 12.33 -9.05 7.02
CA ARG A 8 12.62 -7.64 6.70
C ARG A 8 13.47 -7.50 5.43
N ASP A 9 14.49 -8.34 5.28
CA ASP A 9 15.33 -8.38 4.08
C ASP A 9 14.50 -8.78 2.85
N GLY A 10 13.61 -9.77 3.00
CA GLY A 10 12.65 -10.16 1.96
C GLY A 10 11.72 -9.03 1.55
N ILE A 11 11.10 -8.32 2.51
CA ILE A 11 10.25 -7.15 2.23
C ILE A 11 11.02 -6.05 1.51
N ALA A 12 12.22 -5.71 1.99
CA ALA A 12 13.03 -4.62 1.44
C ALA A 12 13.49 -4.93 0.01
N ALA A 13 13.89 -6.17 -0.26
CA ALA A 13 14.25 -6.62 -1.59
C ALA A 13 13.05 -6.55 -2.54
N ASN A 14 11.89 -7.08 -2.12
CA ASN A 14 10.70 -7.10 -2.97
C ASN A 14 10.17 -5.70 -3.25
N TRP A 15 10.20 -4.82 -2.25
CA TRP A 15 9.82 -3.42 -2.40
C TRP A 15 10.77 -2.67 -3.35
N SER A 16 12.07 -2.85 -3.21
CA SER A 16 13.07 -2.20 -4.07
C SER A 16 12.92 -2.65 -5.53
N LEU A 17 12.70 -3.93 -5.77
CA LEU A 17 12.43 -4.46 -7.12
C LEU A 17 11.11 -3.92 -7.69
N ALA A 18 10.06 -3.85 -6.87
CA ALA A 18 8.79 -3.26 -7.27
C ALA A 18 8.96 -1.81 -7.75
N LEU A 19 9.71 -0.99 -7.01
CA LEU A 19 9.99 0.40 -7.40
C LEU A 19 10.77 0.50 -8.71
N ILE A 20 11.74 -0.39 -8.94
CA ILE A 20 12.49 -0.45 -10.21
C ILE A 20 11.55 -0.79 -11.36
N ASP A 21 10.70 -1.80 -11.18
CA ASP A 21 9.74 -2.22 -12.21
C ASP A 21 8.68 -1.14 -12.47
N LEU A 22 8.19 -0.44 -11.44
CA LEU A 22 7.28 0.71 -11.62
C LEU A 22 7.92 1.83 -12.44
N ARG A 23 9.19 2.16 -12.17
CA ARG A 23 9.93 3.17 -12.97
C ARG A 23 10.16 2.74 -14.42
N ARG A 24 10.14 1.44 -14.69
CA ARG A 24 10.23 0.86 -16.04
C ARG A 24 8.86 0.62 -16.67
N GLU A 25 7.78 1.03 -16.01
CA GLU A 25 6.40 0.80 -16.45
C GLU A 25 6.07 -0.71 -16.59
N ASN A 26 6.86 -1.57 -15.93
CA ASN A 26 6.68 -3.01 -15.89
C ASN A 26 5.63 -3.39 -14.83
N TYR A 27 4.41 -2.89 -15.00
CA TYR A 27 3.33 -3.07 -14.02
C TYR A 27 3.02 -4.55 -13.75
N LYS A 28 3.17 -5.42 -14.75
CA LYS A 28 2.95 -6.87 -14.62
C LYS A 28 3.82 -7.53 -13.55
N THR A 29 5.07 -7.06 -13.38
CA THR A 29 5.99 -7.59 -12.37
C THR A 29 5.99 -6.73 -11.11
N ALA A 30 5.78 -5.42 -11.23
CA ALA A 30 5.73 -4.51 -10.08
C ALA A 30 4.54 -4.78 -9.15
N ILE A 31 3.32 -4.80 -9.70
CA ILE A 31 2.09 -4.91 -8.90
C ILE A 31 2.09 -6.11 -7.94
N PRO A 32 2.39 -7.35 -8.38
CA PRO A 32 2.38 -8.48 -7.46
C PRO A 32 3.40 -8.33 -6.32
N ARG A 33 4.56 -7.71 -6.59
CA ARG A 33 5.57 -7.42 -5.55
C ARG A 33 5.09 -6.38 -4.55
N VAL A 34 4.43 -5.31 -5.02
CA VAL A 34 3.82 -4.31 -4.13
C VAL A 34 2.77 -4.96 -3.22
N ILE A 35 1.91 -5.81 -3.79
CA ILE A 35 0.86 -6.52 -3.03
C ILE A 35 1.48 -7.43 -1.97
N GLU A 36 2.47 -8.23 -2.34
CA GLU A 36 3.14 -9.16 -1.43
C GLU A 36 3.85 -8.40 -0.29
N SER A 37 4.63 -7.36 -0.61
CA SER A 37 5.26 -6.51 0.40
C SER A 37 4.24 -5.92 1.37
N PHE A 38 3.11 -5.43 0.87
CA PHE A 38 2.04 -4.87 1.70
C PHE A 38 1.41 -5.92 2.63
N GLN A 39 1.16 -7.13 2.14
CA GLN A 39 0.60 -8.23 2.92
C GLN A 39 1.54 -8.67 4.04
N ILE A 40 2.84 -8.80 3.76
CA ILE A 40 3.83 -9.17 4.76
C ILE A 40 3.94 -8.07 5.83
N LEU A 41 4.01 -6.80 5.44
CA LEU A 41 4.04 -5.67 6.37
C LEU A 41 2.79 -5.61 7.27
N ARG A 42 1.62 -5.92 6.71
CA ARG A 42 0.37 -6.04 7.46
C ARG A 42 0.45 -7.19 8.48
N HIS A 43 0.93 -8.36 8.05
CA HIS A 43 1.07 -9.52 8.94
C HIS A 43 2.05 -9.24 10.09
N LEU A 44 3.17 -8.59 9.79
CA LEU A 44 4.15 -8.15 10.79
C LEU A 44 3.73 -6.93 11.62
N GLN A 45 2.57 -6.33 11.34
CA GLN A 45 2.10 -5.10 12.00
C GLN A 45 3.10 -3.93 11.94
N ARG A 46 3.86 -3.82 10.84
CA ARG A 46 4.88 -2.78 10.65
C ARG A 46 4.27 -1.52 10.05
N ALA A 47 3.81 -0.64 10.93
CA ALA A 47 3.09 0.57 10.56
C ALA A 47 3.85 1.49 9.59
N ASP A 48 5.15 1.76 9.83
CA ASP A 48 5.95 2.63 8.95
C ASP A 48 5.98 2.13 7.50
N GLY A 49 6.27 0.84 7.31
CA GLY A 49 6.31 0.24 5.99
C GLY A 49 4.92 0.16 5.35
N LEU A 50 3.89 -0.21 6.14
CA LEU A 50 2.52 -0.29 5.66
C LEU A 50 2.02 1.06 5.14
N ALA A 51 2.38 2.15 5.82
CA ALA A 51 2.02 3.50 5.44
C ALA A 51 2.72 3.98 4.16
N ILE A 52 3.90 3.45 3.82
CA ILE A 52 4.62 3.81 2.58
C ILE A 52 4.14 2.95 1.41
N VAL A 53 4.12 1.63 1.59
CA VAL A 53 3.72 0.69 0.53
C VAL A 53 2.24 0.83 0.22
N GLY A 54 1.42 1.12 1.24
CA GLY A 54 -0.02 1.35 1.10
C GLY A 54 -0.38 2.46 0.13
N GLU A 55 0.39 3.56 0.08
CA GLU A 55 0.10 4.70 -0.80
C GLU A 55 0.27 4.31 -2.26
N THR A 56 1.36 3.60 -2.53
CA THR A 56 1.66 3.11 -3.88
C THR A 56 0.62 2.08 -4.30
N LEU A 57 0.28 1.14 -3.43
CA LEU A 57 -0.71 0.11 -3.75
C LEU A 57 -2.11 0.73 -3.96
N ALA A 58 -2.53 1.64 -3.09
CA ALA A 58 -3.83 2.33 -3.23
C ALA A 58 -3.90 3.07 -4.57
N THR A 59 -2.86 3.83 -4.92
CA THR A 59 -2.79 4.57 -6.18
C THR A 59 -2.91 3.63 -7.39
N LEU A 60 -2.19 2.51 -7.38
CA LEU A 60 -2.27 1.50 -8.44
C LEU A 60 -3.66 0.87 -8.56
N LEU A 61 -4.29 0.55 -7.43
CA LEU A 61 -5.63 -0.03 -7.41
C LEU A 61 -6.70 0.96 -7.89
N ILE A 62 -6.59 2.24 -7.53
CA ILE A 62 -7.48 3.31 -8.01
C ILE A 62 -7.30 3.49 -9.52
N ALA A 63 -6.07 3.58 -10.00
CA ALA A 63 -5.78 3.70 -11.44
C ALA A 63 -6.29 2.48 -12.25
N ALA A 64 -6.34 1.31 -11.63
CA ALA A 64 -6.91 0.09 -12.21
C ALA A 64 -8.45 -0.03 -12.06
N GLY A 65 -9.12 0.94 -11.44
CA GLY A 65 -10.57 0.89 -11.17
C GLY A 65 -10.97 -0.15 -10.11
N ILE A 66 -10.02 -0.67 -9.33
CA ILE A 66 -10.24 -1.71 -8.31
C ILE A 66 -10.54 -1.03 -6.96
N THR A 67 -11.68 -0.33 -6.93
CA THR A 67 -12.05 0.61 -5.86
C THR A 67 -12.23 -0.07 -4.51
N ASN A 68 -12.79 -1.29 -4.48
CA ASN A 68 -13.00 -2.02 -3.22
C ASN A 68 -11.67 -2.35 -2.53
N GLN A 69 -10.69 -2.89 -3.27
CA GLN A 69 -9.39 -3.20 -2.69
C GLN A 69 -8.64 -1.92 -2.30
N ALA A 70 -8.74 -0.86 -3.10
CA ALA A 70 -8.17 0.45 -2.76
C ALA A 70 -8.71 0.96 -1.41
N ARG A 71 -10.03 0.88 -1.17
CA ARG A 71 -10.64 1.25 0.12
C ARG A 71 -10.05 0.48 1.30
N HIS A 72 -9.82 -0.83 1.14
CA HIS A 72 -9.19 -1.63 2.19
C HIS A 72 -7.76 -1.18 2.47
N VAL A 73 -6.95 -1.01 1.42
CA VAL A 73 -5.55 -0.56 1.55
C VAL A 73 -5.47 0.81 2.21
N LEU A 74 -6.32 1.76 1.81
CA LEU A 74 -6.38 3.11 2.40
C LEU A 74 -6.76 3.07 3.89
N ARG A 75 -7.72 2.22 4.28
CA ARG A 75 -8.11 2.07 5.70
C ARG A 75 -6.97 1.52 6.54
N ASP A 76 -6.31 0.45 6.08
CA ASP A 76 -5.12 -0.09 6.72
C ASP A 76 -4.00 0.96 6.80
N GLY A 77 -3.77 1.71 5.72
CA GLY A 77 -2.82 2.80 5.65
C GLY A 77 -3.11 3.91 6.67
N ILE A 78 -4.38 4.29 6.84
CA ILE A 78 -4.79 5.28 7.87
C ILE A 78 -4.46 4.75 9.27
N GLN A 79 -4.78 3.49 9.56
CA GLN A 79 -4.47 2.89 10.86
C GLN A 79 -2.97 2.86 11.13
N ALA A 80 -2.16 2.56 10.12
CA ALA A 80 -0.71 2.62 10.22
C ALA A 80 -0.19 4.05 10.41
N ALA A 81 -0.71 5.02 9.66
CA ALA A 81 -0.35 6.43 9.77
C ALA A 81 -0.69 7.01 11.15
N ILE A 82 -1.82 6.61 11.76
CA ILE A 82 -2.18 6.93 13.14
C ILE A 82 -1.13 6.38 14.12
N LYS A 83 -0.74 5.11 13.97
CA LYS A 83 0.25 4.46 14.85
C LYS A 83 1.62 5.15 14.84
N ILE A 84 2.02 5.74 13.71
CA ILE A 84 3.29 6.46 13.57
C ILE A 84 3.15 7.98 13.74
N GLY A 85 1.95 8.48 14.04
CA GLY A 85 1.69 9.91 14.25
C GLY A 85 1.83 10.78 12.98
N ASN A 86 1.69 10.21 11.79
CA ASN A 86 1.84 10.93 10.53
C ASN A 86 0.50 11.49 10.03
N ALA A 87 0.18 12.72 10.45
CA ALA A 87 -1.07 13.39 10.10
C ALA A 87 -1.22 13.68 8.59
N ASP A 88 -0.13 13.96 7.87
CA ASP A 88 -0.18 14.20 6.42
C ASP A 88 -0.65 12.95 5.66
N LEU A 89 -0.10 11.79 6.00
CA LEU A 89 -0.52 10.51 5.40
C LEU A 89 -1.97 10.17 5.72
N ILE A 90 -2.44 10.46 6.95
CA ILE A 90 -3.85 10.28 7.31
C ILE A 90 -4.74 11.13 6.39
N GLN A 91 -4.43 12.42 6.25
CA GLN A 91 -5.21 13.34 5.41
C GLN A 91 -5.17 12.92 3.94
N ARG A 92 -4.00 12.51 3.43
CA ARG A 92 -3.85 12.05 2.06
C ARG A 92 -4.71 10.82 1.78
N TYR A 93 -4.66 9.82 2.65
CA TYR A 93 -5.48 8.62 2.50
C TYR A 93 -6.97 8.87 2.65
N GLN A 94 -7.37 9.78 3.53
CA GLN A 94 -8.76 10.20 3.64
C GLN A 94 -9.24 10.87 2.35
N ARG A 95 -8.44 11.75 1.74
CA ARG A 95 -8.79 12.36 0.45
C ARG A 95 -8.93 11.33 -0.67
N MET A 96 -8.00 10.37 -0.76
CA MET A 96 -8.11 9.29 -1.74
C MET A 96 -9.36 8.44 -1.49
N LEU A 97 -9.73 8.21 -0.23
CA LEU A 97 -10.91 7.44 0.16
C LEU A 97 -12.22 8.17 -0.16
N ASP A 98 -12.22 9.49 -0.04
CA ASP A 98 -13.33 10.37 -0.39
C ASP A 98 -13.55 10.41 -1.92
N GLN A 99 -12.46 10.59 -2.69
CA GLN A 99 -12.50 10.60 -4.16
C GLN A 99 -13.12 9.32 -4.72
N ILE A 100 -12.71 8.16 -4.21
CA ILE A 100 -13.30 6.89 -4.63
C ILE A 100 -14.70 6.62 -4.06
N GLY A 101 -15.09 7.37 -3.04
CA GLY A 101 -16.40 7.40 -2.40
C GLY A 101 -17.45 8.07 -3.27
N ASP A 102 -17.09 9.22 -3.82
CA ASP A 102 -17.94 10.09 -4.62
C ASP A 102 -18.30 9.47 -5.99
N GLU A 103 -17.37 8.73 -6.60
CA GLU A 103 -17.59 8.03 -7.88
C GLU A 103 -18.57 6.83 -7.79
N GLY A 104 -18.95 6.41 -6.58
CA GLY A 104 -19.87 5.28 -6.34
C GLY A 104 -21.32 5.67 -6.06
N GLY A 105 -21.66 6.97 -6.06
CA GLY A 105 -22.96 7.50 -5.68
C GLY A 105 -24.01 7.62 -6.79
N GLN A 106 -23.80 6.99 -7.95
CA GLN A 106 -24.76 6.99 -9.06
C GLN A 106 -24.99 5.57 -9.58
N GLN A 107 -25.78 4.76 -8.86
CA GLN A 107 -26.48 3.59 -9.41
C GLN A 107 -27.88 3.53 -8.84
#